data_AF-A0A069QPY2-F1
#
_entry.id   AF-A0A069QPY2-F1
#
_cell.length_a   1.000
_cell.length_b   1.000
_cell.length_c   1.000
_cell.angle_alpha   90.00
_cell.angle_beta   90.00
_cell.angle_gamma   90.00
#
_symmetry.space_group_name_H-M   'P 1'
#
loop_
_entity.id
_entity.type
_entity.pdbx_description
1 polymer ?
#
loop_
_entity_poly.entity_id
_entity_poly.type
_entity_poly.pdbx_seq_one_letter_code
_entity_poly.pdbx_strand_id
1 'polypeptide(L)'
;MKHKILLWLMLFFFPLALGTACNTEVDLKSIRYEGEVLVLEGKSRPYNIIRVTKSSSRKGVPVGVTLGFIGMGYDKQMSEGDIVHFHVIDFKEWQWPKTADLRWPMFIGIVEFYDN
;
A
#
# COMPACT_ATOMS: atom_id res chain seq x y z
N MET A 1 11.88 44.66 38.91
CA MET A 1 12.49 43.39 38.41
C MET A 1 11.42 42.29 38.24
N LYS A 2 10.46 42.43 37.32
CA LYS A 2 9.41 41.40 37.11
C LYS A 2 9.16 41.03 35.64
N HIS A 3 9.88 41.63 34.70
CA HIS A 3 9.63 41.44 33.26
C HIS A 3 10.70 40.59 32.54
N LYS A 4 11.78 40.21 33.23
CA LYS A 4 12.86 39.39 32.64
C LYS A 4 12.56 37.89 32.61
N ILE A 5 11.65 37.41 33.47
CA ILE A 5 11.33 35.97 33.60
C ILE A 5 10.30 35.53 32.55
N LEU A 6 9.41 36.42 32.11
CA LEU A 6 8.34 36.07 31.16
C LEU A 6 8.88 35.82 29.74
N LEU A 7 9.92 36.55 29.33
CA LEU A 7 10.57 36.40 28.01
C LEU A 7 11.28 35.05 27.84
N TRP A 8 11.74 34.44 28.93
CA TRP A 8 12.41 33.13 28.90
C TRP A 8 11.44 31.96 28.71
N LEU A 9 10.16 32.12 29.11
CA LEU A 9 9.15 31.07 28.98
C LEU A 9 8.64 30.91 27.54
N MET A 10 8.69 31.96 26.71
CA MET A 10 8.28 31.85 25.30
C MET A 10 9.30 31.11 24.43
N LEU A 11 10.58 31.07 24.84
CA LEU A 11 11.62 30.38 24.07
C LEU A 11 11.57 28.86 24.24
N PHE A 12 10.96 28.35 25.31
CA PHE A 12 10.91 26.92 25.62
C PHE A 12 9.78 26.17 24.91
N PHE A 13 8.77 26.87 24.38
CA PHE A 13 7.67 26.27 23.61
C PHE A 13 7.92 26.25 22.10
N PHE A 14 9.07 26.77 21.63
CA PHE A 14 9.37 26.90 20.20
C PHE A 14 10.45 25.94 19.67
N PRO A 15 10.42 24.64 20.01
CA PRO A 15 11.00 23.67 19.08
C PRO A 15 10.09 22.45 18.91
N LEU A 16 8.87 22.62 18.37
CA LEU A 16 8.06 21.47 17.92
C LEU A 16 7.30 21.72 16.60
N ALA A 17 7.42 22.90 16.00
CA ALA A 17 6.79 23.22 14.71
C ALA A 17 7.69 22.96 13.49
N LEU A 18 8.78 22.20 13.65
CA LEU A 18 9.62 21.71 12.55
C LEU A 18 9.57 20.18 12.44
N GLY A 19 8.43 19.59 12.82
CA GLY A 19 7.99 18.35 12.18
C GLY A 19 7.47 18.71 10.80
N THR A 20 8.35 19.14 9.88
CA THR A 20 8.03 19.03 8.47
C THR A 20 7.82 17.54 8.25
N ALA A 21 6.56 17.10 8.24
CA ALA A 21 6.21 15.81 7.68
C ALA A 21 6.87 15.83 6.30
N CYS A 22 7.93 15.06 6.17
CA CYS A 22 8.59 14.84 4.91
C CYS A 22 7.54 14.09 4.09
N ASN A 23 6.66 14.85 3.44
CA ASN A 23 5.76 14.37 2.40
C ASN A 23 6.64 14.08 1.18
N THR A 24 7.64 13.22 1.35
CA THR A 24 8.17 12.44 0.25
C THR A 24 7.01 11.60 -0.21
N GLU A 25 6.36 12.06 -1.25
CA GLU A 25 5.49 11.28 -2.11
C GLU A 25 6.11 9.88 -2.22
N VAL A 26 5.35 8.87 -1.80
CA VAL A 26 5.88 7.51 -1.73
C VAL A 26 6.08 7.06 -3.17
N ASP A 27 7.33 6.84 -3.57
CA ASP A 27 7.62 6.20 -4.85
C ASP A 27 7.21 4.73 -4.77
N LEU A 28 5.95 4.45 -5.13
CA LEU A 28 5.37 3.12 -5.07
C LEU A 28 6.09 2.12 -5.96
N LYS A 29 6.67 2.58 -7.08
CA LYS A 29 7.44 1.73 -8.02
C LYS A 29 8.74 1.21 -7.41
N SER A 30 9.32 1.92 -6.45
CA SER A 30 10.52 1.44 -5.74
C SER A 30 10.24 0.27 -4.79
N ILE A 31 8.97 0.04 -4.43
CA ILE A 31 8.59 -1.00 -3.47
C ILE A 31 8.39 -2.31 -4.21
N ARG A 32 9.07 -3.36 -3.72
CA ARG A 32 8.99 -4.72 -4.24
C ARG A 32 8.02 -5.52 -3.39
N TYR A 33 7.04 -6.13 -4.04
CA TYR A 33 6.07 -7.00 -3.38
C TYR A 33 6.20 -8.45 -3.87
N GLU A 34 5.85 -9.35 -2.97
CA GLU A 34 5.53 -10.75 -3.26
C GLU A 34 4.07 -10.96 -2.87
N GLY A 35 3.33 -11.72 -3.66
CA GLY A 35 1.95 -12.05 -3.36
C GLY A 35 1.56 -13.42 -3.87
N GLU A 36 0.51 -13.96 -3.25
CA GLU A 36 -0.12 -15.21 -3.66
C GLU A 36 -1.44 -14.91 -4.36
N VAL A 37 -1.64 -15.49 -5.54
CA VAL A 37 -2.86 -15.33 -6.33
C VAL A 37 -3.97 -16.12 -5.66
N LEU A 38 -4.98 -15.43 -5.14
CA LEU A 38 -6.09 -16.10 -4.45
C LEU A 38 -7.25 -16.38 -5.39
N VAL A 39 -7.53 -15.45 -6.29
CA VAL A 39 -8.70 -15.51 -7.17
C VAL A 39 -8.36 -14.88 -8.50
N LEU A 40 -8.74 -15.54 -9.58
CA LEU A 40 -8.71 -14.95 -10.91
C LEU A 40 -10.10 -14.44 -11.30
N GLU A 41 -10.12 -13.34 -12.06
CA GLU A 41 -11.33 -12.72 -12.56
C GLU A 41 -12.14 -13.72 -13.37
N GLY A 42 -13.45 -13.70 -13.16
CA GLY A 42 -14.40 -14.56 -13.85
C GLY A 42 -15.77 -13.91 -13.86
N LYS A 43 -16.79 -14.58 -14.40
CA LYS A 43 -18.12 -14.00 -14.67
C LYS A 43 -18.80 -13.27 -13.48
N SER A 44 -18.41 -13.54 -12.25
CA SER A 44 -19.01 -12.98 -11.04
C SER A 44 -18.06 -12.09 -10.20
N ARG A 45 -16.84 -11.82 -10.67
CA ARG A 45 -15.83 -11.09 -9.89
C ARG A 45 -15.22 -9.97 -10.72
N PRO A 46 -15.13 -8.74 -10.19
CA PRO A 46 -14.66 -7.60 -10.97
C PRO A 46 -13.13 -7.48 -11.05
N TYR A 47 -12.38 -8.27 -10.28
CA TYR A 47 -10.91 -8.19 -10.23
C TYR A 47 -10.29 -9.56 -9.95
N ASN A 48 -9.07 -9.76 -10.47
CA ASN A 48 -8.13 -10.73 -9.89
C ASN A 48 -7.71 -10.25 -8.50
N ILE A 49 -7.43 -11.17 -7.58
CA ILE A 49 -7.10 -10.87 -6.19
C ILE A 49 -5.79 -11.58 -5.82
N ILE A 50 -4.83 -10.80 -5.33
CA ILE A 50 -3.62 -11.32 -4.68
C ILE A 50 -3.67 -11.01 -3.19
N ARG A 51 -3.13 -11.93 -2.37
CA ARG A 51 -2.75 -11.64 -0.99
C ARG A 51 -1.31 -11.18 -0.96
N VAL A 52 -1.05 -10.01 -0.37
CA VAL A 52 0.31 -9.52 -0.20
C VAL A 52 1.01 -10.34 0.87
N THR A 53 2.06 -11.09 0.49
CA THR A 53 2.80 -11.97 1.41
C THR A 53 4.10 -11.31 1.89
N LYS A 54 4.75 -10.49 1.06
CA LYS A 54 5.94 -9.70 1.43
C LYS A 54 5.93 -8.32 0.80
N SER A 55 6.62 -7.39 1.46
CA SER A 55 6.90 -6.05 0.95
C SER A 55 8.29 -5.61 1.40
N SER A 56 9.04 -4.94 0.53
CA SER A 56 10.31 -4.31 0.89
C SER A 56 10.14 -3.03 1.72
N SER A 57 8.91 -2.52 1.87
CA SER A 57 8.60 -1.27 2.57
C SER A 57 7.31 -1.38 3.40
N ARG A 58 7.24 -0.59 4.48
CA ARG A 58 6.00 -0.38 5.24
C ARG A 58 5.12 0.73 4.66
N LYS A 59 5.63 1.45 3.66
CA LYS A 59 4.86 2.43 2.87
C LYS A 59 4.13 1.66 1.76
N GLY A 60 2.92 2.06 1.36
CA GLY A 60 2.14 1.39 0.30
C GLY A 60 1.13 0.36 0.83
N VAL A 61 0.92 -0.73 0.08
CA VAL A 61 -0.09 -1.76 0.42
C VAL A 61 0.44 -2.65 1.56
N PRO A 62 -0.29 -2.80 2.68
CA PRO A 62 0.19 -3.60 3.81
C PRO A 62 0.35 -5.09 3.50
N VAL A 63 1.28 -5.76 4.19
CA VAL A 63 1.38 -7.23 4.16
C VAL A 63 0.19 -7.86 4.88
N GLY A 64 -0.32 -8.97 4.35
CA GLY A 64 -1.44 -9.74 4.91
C GLY A 64 -2.82 -9.32 4.40
N VAL A 65 -2.90 -8.25 3.60
CA VAL A 65 -4.15 -7.78 3.00
C VAL A 65 -4.33 -8.31 1.58
N THR A 66 -5.55 -8.21 1.07
CA THR A 66 -5.88 -8.55 -0.32
C THR A 66 -5.90 -7.29 -1.19
N LEU A 67 -5.25 -7.39 -2.35
CA LEU A 67 -5.24 -6.38 -3.39
C LEU A 67 -5.96 -6.94 -4.62
N GLY A 68 -7.09 -6.34 -4.95
CA GLY A 68 -7.71 -6.52 -6.26
C GLY A 68 -6.91 -5.74 -7.28
N PHE A 69 -6.56 -6.35 -8.42
CA PHE A 69 -5.64 -5.70 -9.34
C PHE A 69 -6.07 -5.78 -10.79
N ILE A 70 -5.67 -4.74 -11.52
CA ILE A 70 -5.56 -4.74 -12.98
C ILE A 70 -4.07 -4.88 -13.28
N GLY A 71 -3.69 -5.99 -13.91
CA GLY A 71 -2.30 -6.26 -14.28
C GLY A 71 -1.96 -5.60 -15.62
N MET A 72 -0.85 -4.86 -15.68
CA MET A 72 -0.27 -4.42 -16.95
C MET A 72 0.91 -5.32 -17.34
N GLY A 73 1.08 -5.56 -18.63
CA GLY A 73 2.28 -6.19 -19.20
C GLY A 73 2.53 -7.64 -18.82
N TYR A 74 1.50 -8.39 -18.38
CA TYR A 74 1.66 -9.79 -18.01
C TYR A 74 1.07 -10.73 -19.05
N ASP A 75 1.95 -11.33 -19.85
CA ASP A 75 1.61 -12.30 -20.89
C ASP A 75 1.56 -13.74 -20.36
N LYS A 76 1.85 -13.96 -19.07
CA LYS A 76 1.89 -15.28 -18.45
C LYS A 76 0.51 -15.69 -17.95
N GLN A 77 0.14 -16.93 -18.26
CA GLN A 77 -1.04 -17.58 -17.69
C GLN A 77 -0.81 -17.75 -16.19
N MET A 78 -1.68 -17.16 -15.38
CA MET A 78 -1.61 -17.20 -13.92
C MET A 78 -2.64 -18.20 -13.41
N SER A 79 -2.34 -18.86 -12.29
CA SER A 79 -3.23 -19.79 -11.60
C SER A 79 -3.44 -19.37 -10.15
N GLU A 80 -4.58 -19.75 -9.56
CA GLU A 80 -4.76 -19.63 -8.11
C GLU A 80 -3.70 -20.45 -7.38
N GLY A 81 -3.08 -19.87 -6.36
CA GLY A 81 -1.94 -20.42 -5.61
C GLY A 81 -0.57 -19.99 -6.13
N ASP A 82 -0.48 -19.36 -7.31
CA ASP A 82 0.81 -18.89 -7.83
C ASP A 82 1.41 -17.79 -6.97
N ILE A 83 2.74 -17.80 -6.85
CA ILE A 83 3.50 -16.73 -6.20
C ILE A 83 4.04 -15.78 -7.28
N VAL A 84 3.71 -14.51 -7.14
CA VAL A 84 4.00 -13.46 -8.11
C VAL A 84 4.78 -12.32 -7.47
N HIS A 85 5.66 -11.70 -8.25
CA HIS A 85 6.43 -10.53 -7.86
C HIS A 85 5.95 -9.31 -8.65
N PHE A 86 5.71 -8.21 -7.95
CA PHE A 86 5.09 -7.04 -8.58
C PHE A 86 5.46 -5.73 -7.89
N HIS A 87 5.24 -4.65 -8.63
CA HIS A 87 5.21 -3.28 -8.18
C HIS A 87 3.77 -2.77 -8.16
N VAL A 88 3.43 -1.95 -7.17
CA VAL A 88 2.16 -1.22 -7.16
C VAL A 88 2.41 0.11 -7.85
N ILE A 89 1.63 0.39 -8.89
CA ILE A 89 1.69 1.67 -9.61
C ILE A 89 0.81 2.71 -8.93
N ASP A 90 -0.41 2.29 -8.60
CA ASP A 90 -1.41 3.09 -7.90
C ASP A 90 -2.38 2.16 -7.16
N PHE A 91 -2.96 2.62 -6.05
CA PHE A 91 -3.94 1.86 -5.30
C PHE A 91 -4.83 2.77 -4.45
N LYS A 92 -6.03 2.26 -4.13
CA LYS A 92 -6.96 2.87 -3.19
C LYS A 92 -7.65 1.83 -2.33
N GLU A 93 -8.13 2.23 -1.15
CA GLU A 93 -8.98 1.36 -0.34
C GLU A 93 -10.30 1.05 -1.04
N TRP A 94 -10.70 -0.21 -0.99
CA TRP A 94 -11.99 -0.68 -1.48
C TRP A 94 -13.10 -0.25 -0.50
N GLN A 95 -14.12 0.43 -1.04
CA GLN A 95 -15.20 1.06 -0.26
C GLN A 95 -16.48 0.20 -0.13
N TRP A 96 -16.60 -0.88 -0.89
CA TRP A 96 -17.74 -1.81 -0.86
C TRP A 96 -17.51 -2.93 0.18
N PRO A 97 -18.51 -3.77 0.57
CA PRO A 97 -18.55 -4.34 1.91
C PRO A 97 -17.26 -5.11 2.23
N LYS A 98 -16.59 -4.68 3.31
CA LYS A 98 -15.43 -5.36 3.85
C LYS A 98 -15.91 -6.70 4.41
N THR A 99 -15.65 -7.78 3.70
CA THR A 99 -15.93 -9.13 4.18
C THR A 99 -14.69 -9.69 4.87
N ALA A 100 -14.89 -10.57 5.85
CA ALA A 100 -13.79 -11.24 6.54
C ALA A 100 -13.16 -12.36 5.71
N ASP A 101 -13.78 -12.77 4.60
CA ASP A 101 -13.16 -13.72 3.69
C ASP A 101 -12.13 -13.01 2.80
N LEU A 102 -10.94 -13.60 2.67
CA LEU A 102 -9.86 -13.12 1.78
C LEU A 102 -10.23 -13.19 0.28
N ARG A 103 -11.51 -13.39 -0.01
CA ARG A 103 -12.08 -13.45 -1.34
C ARG A 103 -12.59 -12.09 -1.80
N TRP A 104 -12.51 -11.03 -0.99
CA TRP A 104 -12.74 -9.67 -1.46
C TRP A 104 -11.50 -8.81 -1.27
N PRO A 105 -11.25 -7.86 -2.19
CA PRO A 105 -10.13 -6.94 -2.06
C PRO A 105 -10.35 -5.97 -0.90
N MET A 106 -9.31 -5.75 -0.10
CA MET A 106 -9.25 -4.61 0.83
C MET A 106 -8.78 -3.34 0.11
N PHE A 107 -7.93 -3.51 -0.88
CA PHE A 107 -7.44 -2.46 -1.77
C PHE A 107 -7.69 -2.85 -3.21
N ILE A 108 -7.86 -1.87 -4.09
CA ILE A 108 -7.79 -2.08 -5.53
C ILE A 108 -6.72 -1.21 -6.16
N GLY A 109 -6.01 -1.72 -7.15
CA GLY A 109 -4.90 -1.00 -7.75
C GLY A 109 -4.45 -1.51 -9.12
N ILE A 110 -3.45 -0.83 -9.66
CA ILE A 110 -2.75 -1.21 -10.88
C ILE A 110 -1.40 -1.77 -10.45
N VAL A 111 -1.07 -2.94 -10.99
CA VAL A 111 0.20 -3.60 -10.70
C VAL A 111 0.99 -3.87 -11.98
N GLU A 112 2.31 -3.78 -11.85
CA GLU A 112 3.27 -4.15 -12.88
C GLU A 112 4.09 -5.33 -12.35
N PHE A 113 3.99 -6.46 -13.02
CA PHE A 113 4.69 -7.67 -12.61
C PHE A 113 6.11 -7.72 -13.19
N TYR A 114 7.00 -8.42 -12.50
CA TYR A 114 8.36 -8.68 -12.97
C TYR A 114 8.79 -10.11 -12.63
N ASP A 115 9.75 -10.61 -13.40
CA ASP A 115 10.44 -11.86 -13.07
C ASP A 115 11.57 -11.56 -12.09
N ASN A 116 11.71 -12.40 -11.06
CA ASN A 116 12.74 -12.26 -10.02
C ASN A 116 14.13 -12.65 -10.53
#